data_AF-A0A3M1L956-F1
#
_entry.id   AF-A0A3M1L956-F1
#
_cell.length_a   1.000
_cell.length_b   1.000
_cell.length_c   1.000
_cell.angle_alpha   90.00
_cell.angle_beta   90.00
_cell.angle_gamma   90.00
#
_symmetry.space_group_name_H-M   'P 1'
#
loop_
_entity.id
_entity.type
_entity.pdbx_description
1 polymer ?
#
loop_
_entity_poly.entity_id
_entity_poly.type
_entity_poly.pdbx_seq_one_letter_code
_entity_poly.pdbx_strand_id
1 'polypeptide(L)'
;MKWQPFNSRHHLILFVLISPFVGWVLSELPGKKSIDSFLLIIVIASFPWIYNADFRPWLGEKSIFTVPRLEQYFVQRSWLQSPYLNAAKFLQTKSCNEIGFYFEDDPGGRIWEYPFWVLLHNTTGKSKNIRHLRADNVSQVKLQQESYKNYHPCAVITVEQKNNQQNPLGGINEQDEANKKLEILQHAYRLAWQETPVKIYLADD
;
A
#
# COMPACT_ATOMS: atom_id res chain seq x y z
N MET A 1 3.06 -3.66 15.33
CA MET A 1 1.71 -3.60 14.74
C MET A 1 0.96 -2.46 15.41
N LYS A 2 0.58 -1.42 14.66
CA LYS A 2 -0.19 -0.29 15.19
C LYS A 2 -1.67 -0.69 15.15
N TRP A 3 -2.35 -0.69 16.29
CA TRP A 3 -3.78 -0.98 16.35
C TRP A 3 -4.49 0.11 15.54
N GLN A 4 -5.22 -0.27 14.50
CA GLN A 4 -5.96 0.64 13.64
C GLN A 4 -7.45 0.31 13.76
N PRO A 5 -8.30 1.26 14.19
CA PRO A 5 -9.72 1.01 14.46
C PRO A 5 -10.50 0.55 13.21
N PHE A 6 -9.96 0.82 12.02
CA PHE A 6 -10.58 0.45 10.74
C PHE A 6 -10.06 -0.87 10.16
N ASN A 7 -9.18 -1.58 10.88
CA ASN A 7 -8.57 -2.80 10.36
C ASN A 7 -9.29 -4.05 10.90
N SER A 8 -10.35 -4.44 10.18
CA SER A 8 -11.26 -5.55 10.54
C SER A 8 -10.57 -6.92 10.69
N ARG A 9 -9.31 -7.05 10.27
CA ARG A 9 -8.54 -8.30 10.34
C ARG A 9 -8.43 -8.87 11.76
N HIS A 10 -8.36 -8.01 12.79
CA HIS A 10 -8.25 -8.48 14.17
C HIS A 10 -9.59 -8.97 14.74
N HIS A 11 -10.70 -8.35 14.34
CA HIS A 11 -12.03 -8.77 14.76
C HIS A 11 -12.34 -10.17 14.24
N LEU A 12 -11.96 -10.49 13.00
CA LEU A 12 -12.21 -11.81 12.42
C LEU A 12 -11.63 -12.95 13.26
N ILE A 13 -10.39 -12.80 13.75
CA ILE A 13 -9.73 -13.84 14.56
C ILE A 13 -10.50 -14.05 15.86
N LEU A 14 -10.89 -12.97 16.54
CA LEU A 14 -11.70 -13.04 17.76
C LEU A 14 -13.05 -13.70 17.50
N PHE A 15 -13.72 -13.36 16.39
CA PHE A 15 -14.99 -13.98 15.99
C PHE A 15 -14.84 -15.49 15.75
N VAL A 16 -13.78 -15.92 15.06
CA VAL A 16 -13.52 -17.34 14.81
C VAL A 16 -13.26 -18.09 16.12
N LEU A 17 -12.47 -17.51 17.03
CA LEU A 17 -12.18 -18.11 18.34
C LEU A 17 -13.41 -18.22 19.25
N ILE A 18 -14.32 -17.24 19.18
CA ILE A 18 -15.54 -17.22 19.99
C ILE A 18 -16.65 -18.07 19.35
N SER A 19 -16.59 -18.35 18.04
CA SER A 19 -17.60 -19.11 17.30
C SER A 19 -17.95 -20.50 17.89
N PRO A 20 -17.00 -21.37 18.30
CA PRO A 20 -17.37 -22.67 18.88
C PRO A 20 -18.06 -22.53 20.23
N PHE A 21 -17.67 -21.54 21.04
CA PHE A 21 -18.30 -21.28 22.33
C PHE A 21 -19.75 -20.80 22.15
N VAL A 22 -19.98 -19.87 21.22
CA VAL A 22 -21.34 -19.40 20.89
C VAL A 22 -22.18 -20.53 20.33
N GLY A 23 -21.62 -21.35 19.43
CA GLY A 23 -22.30 -22.53 18.88
C GLY A 23 -22.68 -23.53 19.96
N TRP A 24 -21.79 -23.79 20.93
CA TRP A 24 -22.07 -24.66 22.06
C TRP A 24 -23.21 -24.12 22.93
N VAL A 25 -23.17 -22.85 23.32
CA VAL A 25 -24.25 -22.21 24.12
C VAL A 25 -25.59 -22.25 23.38
N LEU A 26 -25.60 -21.97 22.07
CA LEU A 26 -26.83 -22.03 21.26
C LEU A 26 -27.38 -23.45 21.13
N SER A 27 -26.54 -24.47 21.20
CA SER A 27 -26.96 -25.89 21.07
C SER A 27 -27.72 -26.41 22.29
N GLU A 28 -27.46 -25.84 23.47
CA GLU A 28 -28.09 -26.20 24.74
C GLU A 28 -29.42 -25.49 25.00
N LEU A 29 -29.78 -24.49 24.18
CA LEU A 29 -31.03 -23.74 24.35
C LEU A 29 -32.24 -24.55 23.85
N PRO A 30 -33.36 -24.56 24.61
CA PRO A 30 -34.59 -25.18 24.15
C PRO A 30 -35.19 -24.39 22.97
N GLY A 31 -35.73 -25.09 21.96
CA GLY A 31 -36.36 -24.45 20.80
C GLY A 31 -35.49 -24.33 19.55
N LYS A 32 -34.78 -25.41 19.18
CA LYS A 32 -33.87 -25.48 18.01
C LYS A 32 -34.42 -24.85 16.72
N LYS A 33 -35.70 -25.08 16.38
CA LYS A 33 -36.34 -24.50 15.17
C LYS A 33 -36.39 -22.96 15.18
N SER A 34 -36.57 -22.35 16.35
CA SER A 34 -36.59 -20.90 16.51
C SER A 34 -35.17 -20.32 16.40
N ILE A 35 -34.18 -21.05 16.93
CA ILE A 35 -32.76 -20.70 16.83
C ILE A 35 -32.29 -20.78 15.38
N ASP A 36 -32.64 -21.86 14.66
CA ASP A 36 -32.30 -22.03 13.25
C ASP A 36 -32.91 -20.91 12.39
N SER A 37 -34.18 -20.57 12.64
CA SER A 37 -34.84 -19.44 11.98
C SER A 37 -34.13 -18.12 12.27
N PHE A 38 -33.73 -17.90 13.51
CA PHE A 38 -33.01 -16.69 13.91
C PHE A 38 -31.64 -16.57 13.25
N LEU A 39 -30.88 -17.68 13.20
CA LEU A 39 -29.59 -17.74 12.49
C LEU A 39 -29.77 -17.45 10.99
N LEU A 40 -30.80 -18.03 10.37
CA LEU A 40 -31.12 -17.76 8.98
C LEU A 40 -31.45 -16.28 8.74
N ILE A 41 -32.22 -15.66 9.63
CA ILE A 41 -32.54 -14.23 9.56
C ILE A 41 -31.27 -13.38 9.66
N ILE A 42 -30.34 -13.69 10.58
CA ILE A 42 -29.06 -12.98 10.69
C ILE A 42 -28.25 -13.10 9.40
N VAL A 43 -28.16 -14.31 8.85
CA VAL A 43 -27.44 -14.55 7.60
C VAL A 43 -28.05 -13.71 6.48
N ILE A 44 -29.37 -13.74 6.30
CA ILE A 44 -30.07 -12.95 5.29
C ILE A 44 -29.89 -11.44 5.54
N ALA A 45 -29.95 -10.99 6.79
CA ALA A 45 -29.77 -9.59 7.17
C ALA A 45 -28.34 -9.07 6.91
N SER A 46 -27.36 -9.95 6.72
CA SER A 46 -25.99 -9.57 6.36
C SER A 46 -25.82 -9.22 4.87
N PHE A 47 -26.69 -9.73 3.99
CA PHE A 47 -26.56 -9.55 2.54
C PHE A 47 -26.58 -8.08 2.08
N PRO A 48 -27.41 -7.16 2.62
CA PRO A 48 -27.39 -5.75 2.23
C PRO A 48 -26.01 -5.10 2.36
N TRP A 49 -25.22 -5.46 3.38
CA TRP A 49 -23.87 -4.93 3.57
C TRP A 49 -22.87 -5.50 2.56
N ILE A 50 -23.07 -6.73 2.11
CA ILE A 50 -22.24 -7.35 1.07
C ILE A 50 -22.53 -6.70 -0.29
N TYR A 51 -23.81 -6.42 -0.59
CA TYR A 51 -24.20 -5.81 -1.86
C TYR A 51 -23.88 -4.32 -1.96
N ASN A 52 -23.99 -3.57 -0.87
CA ASN A 52 -23.68 -2.13 -0.83
C ASN A 52 -22.19 -1.83 -0.58
N ALA A 53 -21.29 -2.76 -0.95
CA ALA A 53 -19.86 -2.57 -0.82
C ALA A 53 -19.30 -1.76 -2.00
N ASP A 54 -19.25 -0.43 -1.88
CA ASP A 54 -18.88 0.51 -2.95
C ASP A 54 -17.52 0.22 -3.61
N PHE A 55 -16.52 -0.23 -2.84
CA PHE A 55 -15.16 -0.41 -3.33
C PHE A 55 -14.88 -1.81 -3.88
N ARG A 56 -15.77 -2.79 -3.62
CA ARG A 56 -15.62 -4.19 -4.04
C ARG A 56 -16.99 -4.80 -4.33
N PRO A 57 -17.74 -4.27 -5.31
CA PRO A 57 -19.07 -4.78 -5.61
C PRO A 57 -18.98 -6.20 -6.19
N TRP A 58 -19.92 -7.04 -5.77
CA TRP A 58 -20.04 -8.42 -6.27
C TRP A 58 -20.83 -8.49 -7.58
N LEU A 59 -21.77 -7.56 -7.78
CA LEU A 59 -22.66 -7.49 -8.93
C LEU A 59 -22.47 -6.17 -9.68
N GLY A 60 -22.83 -6.16 -10.97
CA GLY A 60 -22.70 -5.01 -11.86
C GLY A 60 -21.53 -5.12 -12.83
N GLU A 61 -21.45 -4.17 -13.77
CA GLU A 61 -20.46 -4.19 -14.86
C GLU A 61 -19.02 -4.09 -14.34
N LYS A 62 -18.81 -3.34 -13.25
CA LYS A 62 -17.51 -3.15 -12.58
C LYS A 62 -17.41 -3.96 -11.29
N SER A 63 -17.56 -5.28 -11.38
CA SER A 63 -17.47 -6.19 -10.22
C SER A 63 -16.04 -6.69 -9.98
N ILE A 64 -15.81 -7.30 -8.81
CA ILE A 64 -14.55 -8.01 -8.50
C ILE A 64 -14.26 -9.18 -9.45
N PHE A 65 -15.28 -9.67 -10.17
CA PHE A 65 -15.16 -10.80 -11.10
C PHE A 65 -14.90 -10.35 -12.53
N THR A 66 -15.30 -9.12 -12.89
CA THR A 66 -15.18 -8.59 -14.26
C THR A 66 -14.01 -7.64 -14.43
N VAL A 67 -13.63 -6.90 -13.38
CA VAL A 67 -12.55 -5.92 -13.44
C VAL A 67 -11.18 -6.60 -13.30
N PRO A 68 -10.19 -6.32 -14.16
CA PRO A 68 -8.84 -6.83 -14.02
C PRO A 68 -8.23 -6.52 -12.66
N ARG A 69 -7.47 -7.47 -12.09
CA ARG A 69 -6.89 -7.35 -10.73
C ARG A 69 -6.10 -6.05 -10.53
N LEU A 70 -5.39 -5.61 -11.56
CA LEU A 70 -4.62 -4.37 -11.55
C LEU A 70 -5.51 -3.14 -11.34
N GLU A 71 -6.62 -3.05 -12.07
CA GLU A 71 -7.58 -1.96 -11.97
C GLU A 71 -8.29 -1.96 -10.61
N GLN A 72 -8.54 -3.15 -10.05
CA GLN A 72 -9.12 -3.29 -8.71
C GLN A 72 -8.28 -2.61 -7.62
N TYR A 73 -6.95 -2.55 -7.78
CA TYR A 73 -6.10 -1.85 -6.80
C TYR A 73 -6.32 -0.35 -6.81
N PHE A 74 -6.75 0.24 -7.92
CA PHE A 74 -6.89 1.68 -8.06
C PHE A 74 -8.35 2.16 -8.01
N VAL A 75 -9.32 1.30 -7.68
CA VAL A 75 -10.76 1.68 -7.62
C VAL A 75 -11.00 2.91 -6.74
N GLN A 76 -10.34 2.99 -5.58
CA GLN A 76 -10.49 4.13 -4.68
C GLN A 76 -9.66 5.36 -5.09
N ARG A 77 -8.59 5.17 -5.89
CA ARG A 77 -7.69 6.25 -6.33
C ARG A 77 -7.30 6.05 -7.78
N SER A 78 -8.28 6.14 -8.68
CA SER A 78 -8.10 5.87 -10.12
C SER A 78 -7.05 6.78 -10.76
N TRP A 79 -6.93 8.01 -10.26
CA TRP A 79 -5.93 9.00 -10.68
C TRP A 79 -4.47 8.57 -10.44
N LEU A 80 -4.22 7.59 -9.55
CA LEU A 80 -2.88 7.05 -9.33
C LEU A 80 -2.50 5.94 -10.31
N GLN A 81 -3.46 5.37 -11.03
CA GLN A 81 -3.22 4.20 -11.87
C GLN A 81 -2.21 4.51 -12.99
N SER A 82 -2.40 5.60 -13.74
CA SER A 82 -1.49 5.98 -14.84
C SER A 82 -0.07 6.29 -14.33
N PRO A 83 0.12 7.19 -13.34
CA PRO A 83 1.45 7.48 -12.82
C PRO A 83 2.21 6.25 -12.33
N TYR A 84 1.52 5.31 -11.66
CA TYR A 84 2.14 4.10 -11.15
C TYR A 84 2.53 3.12 -12.26
N LEU A 85 1.66 2.96 -13.27
CA LEU A 85 1.95 2.10 -14.41
C LEU A 85 3.11 2.64 -15.24
N ASN A 86 3.13 3.95 -15.48
CA ASN A 86 4.17 4.59 -16.29
C ASN A 86 5.51 4.61 -15.54
N ALA A 87 5.50 4.85 -14.23
CA ALA A 87 6.67 4.70 -13.37
C ALA A 87 7.27 3.29 -13.44
N ALA A 88 6.42 2.25 -13.30
CA ALA A 88 6.87 0.87 -13.37
C ALA A 88 7.44 0.53 -14.76
N LYS A 89 6.78 0.98 -15.84
CA LYS A 89 7.28 0.82 -17.22
C LYS A 89 8.64 1.51 -17.41
N PHE A 90 8.81 2.73 -16.89
CA PHE A 90 10.09 3.44 -16.96
C PHE A 90 11.21 2.63 -16.29
N LEU A 91 10.97 2.11 -15.07
CA LEU A 91 11.97 1.31 -14.33
C LEU A 91 12.28 -0.03 -14.99
N GLN A 92 11.37 -0.57 -15.80
CA GLN A 92 11.65 -1.77 -16.59
C GLN A 92 12.67 -1.50 -17.69
N THR A 93 12.66 -0.31 -18.30
CA THR A 93 13.63 0.06 -19.34
C THR A 93 15.06 0.24 -18.82
N LYS A 94 15.26 0.36 -17.51
CA LYS A 94 16.55 0.72 -16.89
C LYS A 94 17.35 -0.46 -16.33
N SER A 95 16.94 -1.71 -16.54
CA SER A 95 17.62 -2.92 -16.03
C SER A 95 17.99 -2.86 -14.53
N CYS A 96 17.27 -2.04 -13.76
CA CYS A 96 17.57 -1.74 -12.38
C CYS A 96 16.87 -2.74 -11.45
N ASN A 97 17.65 -3.49 -10.66
CA ASN A 97 17.15 -4.52 -9.74
C ASN A 97 16.98 -4.01 -8.31
N GLU A 98 17.75 -3.00 -7.90
CA GLU A 98 17.76 -2.44 -6.56
C GLU A 98 16.99 -1.11 -6.56
N ILE A 99 15.79 -1.10 -5.98
CA ILE A 99 14.90 0.06 -5.97
C ILE A 99 14.68 0.56 -4.53
N GLY A 100 15.03 1.81 -4.30
CA GLY A 100 14.76 2.51 -3.06
C GLY A 100 13.38 3.17 -3.05
N PHE A 101 12.64 3.00 -1.97
CA PHE A 101 11.50 3.86 -1.64
C PHE A 101 11.95 4.96 -0.70
N TYR A 102 11.74 6.19 -1.12
CA TYR A 102 11.97 7.37 -0.31
C TYR A 102 10.65 8.12 -0.17
N PHE A 103 9.89 7.66 0.81
CA PHE A 103 8.55 8.13 1.14
C PHE A 103 8.61 8.91 2.45
N GLU A 104 7.89 10.04 2.50
CA GLU A 104 7.71 10.76 3.75
C GLU A 104 6.78 10.00 4.68
N ASP A 105 6.85 10.29 5.97
CA ASP A 105 5.91 9.75 6.94
C ASP A 105 4.46 10.06 6.51
N ASP A 106 3.65 9.02 6.47
CA ASP A 106 2.31 9.09 5.93
C ASP A 106 1.27 8.65 6.96
N PRO A 107 0.99 9.52 7.95
CA PRO A 107 0.01 9.22 8.98
C PRO A 107 -1.40 9.01 8.42
N GLY A 108 -1.67 9.43 7.17
CA GLY A 108 -2.96 9.33 6.50
C GLY A 108 -3.10 8.17 5.49
N GLY A 109 -2.08 7.35 5.27
CA GLY A 109 -2.14 6.28 4.26
C GLY A 109 -2.28 6.80 2.82
N ARG A 110 -1.85 8.03 2.52
CA ARG A 110 -1.81 8.66 1.20
C ARG A 110 -0.78 8.04 0.26
N ILE A 111 0.34 7.56 0.78
CA ILE A 111 1.39 6.86 0.05
C ILE A 111 0.93 5.42 -0.18
N TRP A 112 0.72 5.09 -1.45
CA TRP A 112 0.21 3.79 -1.85
C TRP A 112 1.33 2.88 -2.31
N GLU A 113 2.07 2.32 -1.37
CA GLU A 113 3.24 1.51 -1.70
C GLU A 113 2.89 0.19 -2.43
N TYR A 114 1.87 -0.53 -1.97
CA TYR A 114 1.56 -1.90 -2.38
C TYR A 114 1.46 -2.12 -3.92
N PRO A 115 0.80 -1.26 -4.72
CA PRO A 115 0.76 -1.41 -6.17
C PRO A 115 2.13 -1.41 -6.84
N PHE A 116 3.13 -0.69 -6.32
CA PHE A 116 4.48 -0.76 -6.87
C PHE A 116 5.08 -2.16 -6.73
N TRP A 117 4.88 -2.85 -5.59
CA TRP A 117 5.32 -4.23 -5.41
C TRP A 117 4.74 -5.15 -6.47
N VAL A 118 3.43 -5.04 -6.74
CA VAL A 118 2.77 -5.86 -7.75
C VAL A 118 3.29 -5.55 -9.16
N LEU A 119 3.42 -4.27 -9.49
CA LEU A 119 3.83 -3.80 -10.82
C LEU A 119 5.29 -4.13 -11.15
N LEU A 120 6.17 -4.03 -10.17
CA LEU A 120 7.60 -4.30 -10.34
C LEU A 120 7.92 -5.80 -10.30
N HIS A 121 7.10 -6.62 -9.61
CA HIS A 121 7.26 -8.06 -9.57
C HIS A 121 6.73 -8.76 -10.83
N ASN A 122 5.55 -8.37 -11.33
CA ASN A 122 4.87 -9.10 -12.40
C ASN A 122 5.50 -8.98 -13.80
N THR A 123 6.49 -8.12 -13.99
CA THR A 123 6.90 -7.66 -15.33
C THR A 123 8.26 -8.16 -15.78
N THR A 124 9.11 -8.67 -14.88
CA THR A 124 10.50 -9.04 -15.23
C THR A 124 10.88 -10.49 -14.92
N GLY A 125 9.98 -11.29 -14.33
CA GLY A 125 10.26 -12.68 -13.91
C GLY A 125 11.35 -12.82 -12.84
N LYS A 126 12.02 -11.71 -12.50
CA LYS A 126 13.01 -11.56 -11.43
C LYS A 126 12.42 -10.59 -10.42
N SER A 127 12.34 -11.00 -9.16
CA SER A 127 11.89 -10.11 -8.10
C SER A 127 12.89 -8.95 -7.97
N LYS A 128 12.42 -7.71 -8.13
CA LYS A 128 13.22 -6.52 -7.83
C LYS A 128 13.34 -6.37 -6.32
N ASN A 129 14.54 -6.05 -5.84
CA ASN A 129 14.82 -5.81 -4.44
C ASN A 129 14.39 -4.39 -4.08
N ILE A 130 13.28 -4.29 -3.36
CA ILE A 130 12.69 -3.02 -2.95
C ILE A 130 13.00 -2.78 -1.47
N ARG A 131 13.55 -1.61 -1.12
CA ARG A 131 13.81 -1.24 0.27
C ARG A 131 13.48 0.21 0.57
N HIS A 132 13.02 0.46 1.78
CA HIS A 132 12.83 1.82 2.30
C HIS A 132 14.17 2.45 2.66
N LEU A 133 14.42 3.65 2.15
CA LEU A 133 15.65 4.42 2.40
C LEU A 133 15.48 5.49 3.48
N ARG A 134 14.24 5.82 3.82
CA ARG A 134 13.93 6.81 4.86
C ARG A 134 13.42 6.10 6.11
N ALA A 135 14.08 6.36 7.22
CA ALA A 135 13.62 6.01 8.56
C ALA A 135 14.05 7.16 9.49
N ASP A 136 13.13 8.08 9.74
CA ASP A 136 13.30 9.27 10.57
C ASP A 136 12.91 9.03 12.04
N ASN A 137 12.52 7.81 12.39
CA ASN A 137 12.10 7.42 13.73
C ASN A 137 13.08 6.42 14.39
N VAL A 138 12.64 5.75 15.45
CA VAL A 138 13.40 4.71 16.18
C VAL A 138 13.99 3.61 15.28
N SER A 139 13.47 3.45 14.07
CA SER A 139 13.96 2.50 13.07
C SER A 139 15.20 2.98 12.32
N GLN A 140 15.63 4.24 12.49
CA GLN A 140 16.83 4.79 11.85
C GLN A 140 18.08 3.95 12.16
N VAL A 141 18.16 3.35 13.35
CA VAL A 141 19.24 2.44 13.75
C VAL A 141 19.38 1.26 12.77
N LYS A 142 18.30 0.85 12.10
CA LYS A 142 18.34 -0.23 11.10
C LYS A 142 19.05 0.18 9.80
N LEU A 143 19.08 1.47 9.47
CA LEU A 143 19.85 1.96 8.31
C LEU A 143 21.35 1.77 8.51
N GLN A 144 21.81 1.65 9.76
CA GLN A 144 23.21 1.39 10.09
C GLN A 144 23.58 -0.10 10.07
N GLN A 145 22.60 -1.01 9.92
CA GLN A 145 22.88 -2.44 9.80
C GLN A 145 23.58 -2.75 8.47
N GLU A 146 24.44 -3.76 8.48
CA GLU A 146 25.26 -4.15 7.32
C GLU A 146 24.43 -4.46 6.06
N SER A 147 23.21 -4.97 6.25
CA SER A 147 22.26 -5.19 5.17
C SER A 147 21.89 -3.90 4.42
N TYR A 148 21.79 -2.76 5.10
CA TYR A 148 21.47 -1.45 4.52
C TYR A 148 22.70 -0.63 4.17
N LYS A 149 23.82 -0.82 4.88
CA LYS A 149 25.06 -0.07 4.67
C LYS A 149 25.64 -0.25 3.26
N ASN A 150 25.52 -1.45 2.70
CA ASN A 150 26.01 -1.78 1.35
C ASN A 150 24.89 -1.74 0.29
N TYR A 151 23.73 -1.16 0.63
CA TYR A 151 22.58 -1.08 -0.27
C TYR A 151 22.63 0.20 -1.09
N HIS A 152 22.98 0.07 -2.36
CA HIS A 152 23.04 1.17 -3.32
C HIS A 152 21.95 0.96 -4.39
N PRO A 153 20.74 1.50 -4.20
CA PRO A 153 19.70 1.36 -5.19
C PRO A 153 20.10 2.13 -6.45
N CYS A 154 19.83 1.55 -7.61
CA CYS A 154 20.04 2.20 -8.91
C CYS A 154 18.91 3.19 -9.23
N ALA A 155 17.75 3.04 -8.59
CA ALA A 155 16.62 3.94 -8.72
C ALA A 155 15.94 4.20 -7.38
N VAL A 156 15.46 5.43 -7.19
CA VAL A 156 14.69 5.85 -6.02
C VAL A 156 13.33 6.36 -6.48
N ILE A 157 12.26 5.81 -5.91
CA ILE A 157 10.89 6.26 -6.13
C ILE A 157 10.47 7.17 -4.98
N THR A 158 9.91 8.33 -5.32
CA THR A 158 9.23 9.21 -4.37
C THR A 158 7.79 9.46 -4.83
N VAL A 159 6.91 9.70 -3.87
CA VAL A 159 5.51 10.06 -4.12
C VAL A 159 5.23 11.36 -3.38
N GLU A 160 4.93 12.42 -4.13
CA GLU A 160 4.58 13.71 -3.57
C GLU A 160 3.25 13.63 -2.82
N GLN A 161 3.26 14.06 -1.57
CA GLN A 161 2.02 14.41 -0.88
C GLN A 161 1.65 15.83 -1.32
N LYS A 162 0.39 16.06 -1.74
CA LYS A 162 -0.13 17.44 -1.85
C LYS A 162 -0.13 18.03 -0.43
N ASN A 163 0.91 18.75 -0.05
CA ASN A 163 0.98 19.39 1.25
C ASN A 163 0.00 20.57 1.30
N ASN A 164 -0.96 20.49 2.23
CA ASN A 164 -1.40 21.69 2.92
C ASN A 164 -0.19 22.21 3.70
N GLN A 165 0.07 23.51 3.57
CA GLN A 165 1.18 24.25 4.14
C GLN A 165 1.44 23.89 5.61
N GLN A 166 2.68 23.49 5.90
CA GLN A 166 3.48 23.71 7.12
C GLN A 166 4.42 22.51 7.33
N ASN A 167 5.68 22.70 6.96
CA ASN A 167 6.78 21.77 7.11
C ASN A 167 7.59 22.18 8.36
N PRO A 168 7.44 21.53 9.53
CA PRO A 168 8.45 21.61 10.57
C PRO A 168 9.37 20.39 10.41
N LEU A 169 10.62 20.67 10.05
CA LEU A 169 11.81 19.80 10.09
C LEU A 169 12.17 19.08 8.78
N GLY A 170 13.15 19.68 8.08
CA GLY A 170 13.91 19.06 6.99
C GLY A 170 13.49 19.55 5.60
N GLY A 171 13.81 20.81 5.30
CA GLY A 171 13.47 21.47 4.06
C GLY A 171 13.90 20.66 2.83
N ILE A 172 12.90 20.30 2.02
CA ILE A 172 12.99 20.57 0.59
C ILE A 172 13.10 22.10 0.52
N ASN A 173 14.28 22.64 0.24
CA ASN A 173 14.37 24.09 0.08
C ASN A 173 13.50 24.44 -1.14
N GLU A 174 12.81 25.57 -1.13
CA GLU A 174 12.15 26.12 -2.34
C GLU A 174 13.13 26.32 -3.51
N GLN A 175 14.45 26.19 -3.28
CA GLN A 175 15.49 26.12 -4.29
C GLN A 175 15.75 24.72 -4.85
N ASP A 176 15.32 23.65 -4.19
CA ASP A 176 15.45 22.25 -4.64
C ASP A 176 14.32 21.83 -5.59
N GLU A 177 13.25 22.62 -5.70
CA GLU A 177 12.27 22.49 -6.78
C GLU A 177 12.90 22.77 -8.17
N ALA A 178 14.04 23.46 -8.20
CA ALA A 178 14.88 23.64 -9.39
C ALA A 178 15.96 22.54 -9.56
N ASN A 179 16.28 21.76 -8.52
CA ASN A 179 17.37 20.81 -8.56
C ASN A 179 16.87 19.40 -8.88
N LYS A 180 17.23 18.95 -10.08
CA LYS A 180 17.13 17.57 -10.55
C LYS A 180 18.00 16.60 -9.75
N LYS A 181 18.28 16.85 -8.46
CA LYS A 181 19.21 16.06 -7.63
C LYS A 181 18.63 15.80 -6.24
N LEU A 182 18.82 14.58 -5.75
CA LEU A 182 18.37 14.06 -4.46
C LEU A 182 19.56 13.34 -3.83
N GLU A 183 19.98 13.75 -2.64
CA GLU A 183 21.09 13.11 -1.93
C GLU A 183 20.56 12.19 -0.83
N ILE A 184 20.87 10.89 -0.92
CA ILE A 184 20.44 9.87 0.04
C ILE A 184 21.64 8.97 0.36
N LEU A 185 21.89 8.72 1.65
CA LEU A 185 22.97 7.82 2.11
C LEU A 185 24.33 8.14 1.46
N GLN A 186 24.68 9.44 1.35
CA GLN A 186 25.93 9.93 0.74
C GLN A 186 26.04 9.69 -0.78
N HIS A 187 24.96 9.32 -1.46
CA HIS A 187 24.90 9.15 -2.92
C HIS A 187 23.97 10.19 -3.53
N ALA A 188 24.39 10.74 -4.67
CA ALA A 188 23.58 11.67 -5.44
C ALA A 188 22.74 10.91 -6.48
N TYR A 189 21.46 11.27 -6.54
CA TYR A 189 20.50 10.72 -7.47
C TYR A 189 19.93 11.84 -8.33
N ARG A 190 19.89 11.66 -9.64
CA ARG A 190 19.30 12.64 -10.55
C ARG A 190 17.87 12.31 -10.93
N LEU A 191 17.01 13.32 -11.02
CA LEU A 191 15.64 13.16 -11.52
C LEU A 191 15.69 12.67 -12.96
N ALA A 192 15.18 11.47 -13.20
CA ALA A 192 15.20 10.83 -14.50
C ALA A 192 13.81 10.75 -15.13
N TRP A 193 12.75 10.72 -14.31
CA TRP A 193 11.37 10.66 -14.78
C TRP A 193 10.39 11.20 -13.73
N GLN A 194 9.28 11.78 -14.19
CA GLN A 194 8.21 12.31 -13.33
C GLN A 194 6.85 12.27 -14.02
N GLU A 195 5.83 11.87 -13.27
CA GLU A 195 4.41 12.04 -13.59
C GLU A 195 3.66 12.18 -12.26
N THR A 196 3.04 13.34 -11.99
CA THR A 196 2.45 13.63 -10.68
C THR A 196 1.48 12.53 -10.22
N PRO A 197 1.62 11.99 -9.00
CA PRO A 197 2.51 12.43 -7.92
C PRO A 197 3.85 11.68 -7.82
N VAL A 198 4.19 10.84 -8.79
CA VAL A 198 5.35 9.95 -8.73
C VAL A 198 6.57 10.60 -9.39
N LYS A 199 7.73 10.54 -8.71
CA LYS A 199 9.03 10.89 -9.28
C LYS A 199 9.99 9.71 -9.16
N ILE A 200 10.89 9.61 -10.12
CA ILE A 200 11.95 8.60 -10.15
C ILE A 200 13.29 9.27 -10.34
N TYR A 201 14.20 8.96 -9.44
CA TYR A 201 15.59 9.38 -9.50
C TYR A 201 16.48 8.17 -9.79
N LEU A 202 17.54 8.36 -10.57
CA LEU A 202 18.55 7.34 -10.86
C LEU A 202 19.88 7.74 -10.24
N ALA A 203 20.68 6.77 -9.81
CA ALA A 203 22.03 7.05 -9.35
C ALA A 203 22.85 7.69 -10.49
N ASP A 204 23.68 8.67 -10.15
CA ASP A 204 24.74 9.12 -11.06
C ASP A 204 25.85 8.04 -11.03
N ASP A 205 26.11 7.40 -12.17
CA ASP A 205 27.22 6.44 -12.34
C ASP A 205 28.59 7.12 -12.15
#